data_AF-A0A1W2HBQ5-F1
#
_entry.id   AF-A0A1W2HBQ5-F1
#
_cell.length_a   1.000
_cell.length_b   1.000
_cell.length_c   1.000
_cell.angle_alpha   90.00
_cell.angle_beta   90.00
_cell.angle_gamma   90.00
#
_symmetry.space_group_name_H-M   'P 1'
#
loop_
_entity.id
_entity.type
_entity.pdbx_description
1 polymer ?
#
loop_
_entity_poly.entity_id
_entity_poly.type
_entity_poly.pdbx_seq_one_letter_code
_entity_poly.pdbx_strand_id
1 'polypeptide(L)'
;MFKITEKYFLLLILIFVFGSCSPKINIYDSLLEGVYAKPEILELHRDSVRFRIEGAIPLEFLKKDVRIVLYPEYLYGEGSLRFGEIVPFDGVYTQNLISARIDNSFVFPYLPGMERGDLVIKGLVEKKNNVYQSPSKTLAAGLETSPLLTRIGQVIPDQPIPEIGVYMEKEFSDQKSLDSREFTIPFSPGSSVRSAPVLPTAVKDFFILGEKGKKISRVTITGLNSPSAQDNIKGLALKRAEFITDQLQESGLLKGAKIETDFRSEDWFDLRLLLSDYQGISPVQKEAVYNVLLNQRDFSSQLQELQRLDSYRNISRDLFPKLNAAKVSVLLEDTRFNNLEISASVFALLNNGEPLDGLTQDHLIFAGQTAKRLEEKEAIFLKLTELYPSELAFNNLGVVYLNRAQRELDVREKNVLITNAINMFKQANRIKTTSVSLHNIGRAYILRGDYFDAYIAVSEASALERDESDSFLSYNEGVRGALDIINGDYKLATIRLNRAKENEENLFNKGLAYFLTEDYRMALESFEECVQVDRSSGYGFYGLALVASLSGDKIGMIENLSKSIERSEYLRERALRDINFKAYFEEQDFIGLFRSEKKLE
;
A
#
# COMPACT_ATOMS: atom_id res chain seq x y z
N MET A 1 17.49 -10.95 -101.25
CA MET A 1 16.49 -11.45 -100.28
C MET A 1 17.27 -12.16 -99.18
N PHE A 2 17.64 -11.48 -98.10
CA PHE A 2 16.87 -11.31 -96.83
C PHE A 2 16.53 -12.66 -96.19
N LYS A 3 16.85 -13.00 -94.93
CA LYS A 3 17.53 -12.36 -93.79
C LYS A 3 17.80 -13.52 -92.81
N ILE A 4 19.06 -13.79 -92.44
CA ILE A 4 19.41 -14.77 -91.39
C ILE A 4 19.76 -13.96 -90.14
N THR A 5 18.91 -14.07 -89.12
CA THR A 5 18.87 -13.18 -87.94
C THR A 5 19.69 -13.73 -86.76
N GLU A 6 20.81 -13.06 -86.47
CA GLU A 6 20.99 -12.21 -85.28
C GLU A 6 20.90 -12.75 -83.82
N LYS A 7 21.20 -14.02 -83.50
CA LYS A 7 21.18 -14.45 -82.07
C LYS A 7 22.39 -15.17 -81.46
N TYR A 8 23.50 -15.33 -82.17
CA TYR A 8 24.65 -16.08 -81.61
C TYR A 8 25.99 -15.33 -81.55
N PHE A 9 26.01 -14.03 -81.85
CA PHE A 9 27.23 -13.22 -81.80
C PHE A 9 27.35 -12.32 -80.55
N LEU A 10 26.39 -12.40 -79.62
CA LEU A 10 26.36 -11.63 -78.37
C LEU A 10 26.72 -12.47 -77.12
N LEU A 11 27.26 -13.68 -77.31
CA LEU A 11 27.62 -14.62 -76.23
C LEU A 11 29.14 -14.75 -75.99
N LEU A 12 29.99 -13.94 -76.63
CA LEU A 12 31.45 -14.07 -76.52
C LEU A 12 32.23 -12.76 -76.24
N ILE A 13 31.54 -11.65 -75.95
CA ILE A 13 32.13 -10.37 -75.52
C ILE A 13 31.51 -9.88 -74.19
N LEU A 14 31.01 -10.79 -73.36
CA LEU A 14 30.52 -10.45 -72.00
C LEU A 14 31.12 -11.34 -70.90
N ILE A 15 32.31 -11.90 -71.13
CA ILE A 15 33.05 -12.73 -70.16
C ILE A 15 34.43 -12.11 -69.81
N PHE A 16 34.72 -10.86 -70.21
CA PHE A 16 36.03 -10.23 -69.98
C PHE A 16 36.02 -8.89 -69.22
N VAL A 17 35.02 -8.63 -68.37
CA VAL A 17 35.03 -7.47 -67.43
C VAL A 17 34.85 -7.86 -65.95
N PHE A 18 34.69 -9.14 -65.60
CA PHE A 18 34.74 -9.60 -64.20
C PHE A 18 36.17 -9.90 -63.69
N GLY A 19 37.18 -9.27 -64.30
CA GLY A 19 38.57 -9.36 -63.86
C GLY A 19 39.03 -8.05 -63.22
N SER A 20 39.10 -8.05 -61.89
CA SER A 20 39.79 -7.04 -61.06
C SER A 20 39.01 -5.77 -60.68
N CYS A 21 38.00 -5.95 -59.83
CA CYS A 21 37.96 -5.16 -58.59
C CYS A 21 38.32 -6.12 -57.46
N SER A 22 39.61 -6.30 -57.20
CA SER A 22 40.03 -6.74 -55.87
C SER A 22 39.53 -5.68 -54.89
N PRO A 23 38.71 -6.02 -53.88
CA PRO A 23 38.32 -5.03 -52.89
C PRO A 23 39.62 -4.51 -52.28
N LYS A 24 39.80 -3.18 -52.26
CA LYS A 24 40.89 -2.55 -51.50
C LYS A 24 40.58 -2.77 -50.00
N ILE A 25 40.84 -3.96 -49.46
CA ILE A 25 42.05 -4.18 -48.67
C ILE A 25 42.47 -2.99 -47.79
N ASN A 26 41.62 -2.35 -46.97
CA ASN A 26 42.11 -1.27 -46.11
C ASN A 26 43.01 -1.93 -45.07
N ILE A 27 44.28 -1.54 -45.05
CA ILE A 27 45.30 -2.19 -44.23
C ILE A 27 44.97 -2.17 -42.74
N TYR A 28 44.02 -1.33 -42.29
CA TYR A 28 43.58 -1.21 -40.90
C TYR A 28 42.22 -1.89 -40.62
N ASP A 29 41.70 -2.74 -41.50
CA ASP A 29 40.42 -3.42 -41.29
C ASP A 29 40.44 -4.33 -40.05
N SER A 30 41.56 -5.00 -39.78
CA SER A 30 41.75 -5.87 -38.60
C SER A 30 42.23 -5.14 -37.34
N LEU A 31 42.38 -3.80 -37.37
CA LEU A 31 42.95 -3.01 -36.26
C LEU A 31 42.22 -3.24 -34.93
N LEU A 32 40.91 -3.39 -34.99
CA LEU A 32 40.02 -3.46 -33.82
C LEU A 32 39.59 -4.90 -33.48
N GLU A 33 40.07 -5.93 -34.17
CA GLU A 33 39.62 -7.33 -33.98
C GLU A 33 39.78 -7.79 -32.51
N GLY A 34 40.90 -7.45 -31.87
CA GLY A 34 41.20 -7.80 -30.48
C GLY A 34 40.59 -6.89 -29.41
N VAL A 35 39.71 -5.95 -29.77
CA VAL A 35 39.07 -4.99 -28.84
C VAL A 35 37.62 -5.37 -28.58
N TYR A 36 37.21 -5.46 -27.32
CA TYR A 36 35.85 -5.86 -26.93
C TYR A 36 35.37 -5.06 -25.71
N ALA A 37 34.06 -5.06 -25.47
CA ALA A 37 33.46 -4.52 -24.27
C ALA A 37 33.14 -5.62 -23.25
N LYS A 38 33.16 -5.27 -21.98
CA LYS A 38 32.65 -6.09 -20.88
C LYS A 38 31.68 -5.28 -20.00
N PRO A 39 30.44 -5.76 -19.79
CA PRO A 39 29.80 -6.89 -20.48
C PRO A 39 29.56 -6.62 -21.99
N GLU A 40 29.27 -7.67 -22.77
CA GLU A 40 28.95 -7.58 -24.21
C GLU A 40 27.54 -7.04 -24.48
N ILE A 41 26.62 -7.28 -23.54
CA ILE A 41 25.34 -6.59 -23.43
C ILE A 41 25.51 -5.63 -22.26
N LEU A 42 25.41 -4.32 -22.50
CA LEU A 42 25.58 -3.36 -21.41
C LEU A 42 24.46 -3.52 -20.39
N GLU A 43 24.74 -3.26 -19.11
CA GLU A 43 23.75 -3.42 -18.05
C GLU A 43 23.45 -2.08 -17.37
N LEU A 44 22.16 -1.81 -17.15
CA LEU A 44 21.71 -0.72 -16.31
C LEU A 44 21.83 -1.14 -14.84
N HIS A 45 22.60 -0.38 -14.06
CA HIS A 45 22.62 -0.48 -12.61
C HIS A 45 22.22 0.87 -12.02
N ARG A 46 21.06 0.89 -11.34
CA ARG A 46 20.45 2.13 -10.82
C ARG A 46 20.11 3.09 -11.95
N ASP A 47 20.78 4.23 -11.98
CA ASP A 47 20.64 5.30 -12.96
C ASP A 47 21.79 5.31 -13.98
N SER A 48 22.71 4.35 -13.92
CA SER A 48 23.98 4.41 -14.63
C SER A 48 24.32 3.10 -15.34
N VAL A 49 24.95 3.22 -16.50
CA VAL A 49 25.52 2.11 -17.26
C VAL A 49 27.03 2.10 -17.03
N ARG A 50 27.57 0.92 -16.71
CA ARG A 50 28.99 0.74 -16.42
C ARG A 50 29.55 -0.33 -17.35
N PHE A 51 30.69 -0.04 -17.97
CA PHE A 51 31.34 -1.00 -18.86
C PHE A 51 32.84 -0.74 -18.93
N ARG A 52 33.55 -1.72 -19.47
CA ARG A 52 34.98 -1.63 -19.73
C ARG A 52 35.27 -1.99 -21.18
N ILE A 53 36.18 -1.27 -21.81
CA ILE A 53 36.77 -1.64 -23.09
C ILE A 53 38.12 -2.27 -22.79
N GLU A 54 38.27 -3.54 -23.20
CA GLU A 54 39.49 -4.31 -23.02
C GLU A 54 40.00 -4.81 -24.37
N GLY A 55 41.30 -5.06 -24.46
CA GLY A 55 41.88 -5.68 -25.64
C GLY A 55 43.33 -5.33 -25.88
N ALA A 56 43.76 -5.56 -27.11
CA ALA A 56 45.07 -5.13 -27.56
C ALA A 56 45.06 -4.81 -29.05
N ILE A 57 45.87 -3.82 -29.45
CA ILE A 57 46.14 -3.55 -30.85
C ILE A 57 47.19 -4.55 -31.37
N PRO A 58 46.97 -5.20 -32.53
CA PRO A 58 47.92 -6.13 -33.12
C PRO A 58 49.30 -5.51 -33.37
N LEU A 59 50.36 -6.29 -33.10
CA LEU A 59 51.76 -5.87 -33.22
C LEU A 59 52.12 -5.30 -34.60
N GLU A 60 51.48 -5.79 -35.66
CA GLU A 60 51.71 -5.35 -37.04
C GLU A 60 51.37 -3.86 -37.30
N PHE A 61 50.51 -3.27 -36.46
CA PHE A 61 50.12 -1.86 -36.54
C PHE A 61 50.98 -0.95 -35.68
N LEU A 62 51.69 -1.50 -34.70
CA LEU A 62 52.60 -0.76 -33.85
C LEU A 62 53.89 -0.57 -34.65
N LYS A 63 54.11 0.64 -35.19
CA LYS A 63 55.32 1.04 -35.91
C LYS A 63 55.86 2.34 -35.34
N LYS A 64 57.17 2.57 -35.45
CA LYS A 64 57.75 3.88 -35.14
C LYS A 64 57.07 4.95 -36.02
N ASP A 65 56.79 6.12 -35.46
CA ASP A 65 56.06 7.24 -36.11
C ASP A 65 54.57 6.97 -36.39
N VAL A 66 53.95 6.02 -35.68
CA VAL A 66 52.50 5.77 -35.71
C VAL A 66 51.89 6.11 -34.35
N ARG A 67 50.83 6.92 -34.35
CA ARG A 67 49.95 7.13 -33.20
C ARG A 67 48.57 6.56 -33.53
N ILE A 68 48.00 5.80 -32.60
CA ILE A 68 46.70 5.16 -32.73
C ILE A 68 45.80 5.78 -31.67
N VAL A 69 44.66 6.30 -32.11
CA VAL A 69 43.65 6.94 -31.26
C VAL A 69 42.31 6.27 -31.49
N LEU A 70 41.64 5.85 -30.43
CA LEU A 70 40.34 5.21 -30.47
C LEU A 70 39.28 6.16 -29.91
N TYR A 71 38.12 6.20 -30.56
CA TYR A 71 36.98 7.03 -30.18
C TYR A 71 35.77 6.13 -29.90
N PRO A 72 35.60 5.68 -28.65
CA PRO A 72 34.38 5.02 -28.22
C PRO A 72 33.20 5.99 -28.14
N GLU A 73 32.06 5.57 -28.67
CA GLU A 73 30.80 6.30 -28.60
C GLU A 73 29.62 5.33 -28.47
N TYR A 74 28.58 5.74 -27.72
CA TYR A 74 27.31 5.04 -27.68
C TYR A 74 26.35 5.71 -28.66
N LEU A 75 25.96 4.99 -29.72
CA LEU A 75 25.00 5.46 -30.71
C LEU A 75 23.59 5.16 -30.21
N TYR A 76 22.70 6.15 -30.17
CA TYR A 76 21.30 5.96 -29.78
C TYR A 76 20.43 7.05 -30.41
N GLY A 77 19.24 6.67 -30.89
CA GLY A 77 18.39 7.59 -31.67
C GLY A 77 19.13 8.16 -32.89
N GLU A 78 19.10 9.48 -33.05
CA GLU A 78 19.83 10.21 -34.10
C GLU A 78 21.20 10.75 -33.63
N GLY A 79 21.60 10.48 -32.38
CA GLY A 79 22.78 11.07 -31.74
C GLY A 79 23.85 10.06 -31.33
N SER A 80 24.92 10.58 -30.73
CA SER A 80 25.92 9.76 -30.04
C SER A 80 26.40 10.39 -28.74
N LEU A 81 26.64 9.56 -27.72
CA LEU A 81 27.36 9.94 -26.50
C LEU A 81 28.84 9.55 -26.67
N ARG A 82 29.73 10.54 -26.66
CA ARG A 82 31.18 10.32 -26.85
C ARG A 82 31.88 10.16 -25.51
N PHE A 83 32.77 9.17 -25.40
CA PHE A 83 33.49 8.87 -24.16
C PHE A 83 34.93 9.41 -24.09
N GLY A 84 35.31 10.28 -25.04
CA GLY A 84 36.67 10.79 -25.17
C GLY A 84 37.58 9.89 -25.99
N GLU A 85 38.87 10.26 -26.08
CA GLU A 85 39.86 9.50 -26.83
C GLU A 85 40.62 8.50 -25.94
N ILE A 86 40.93 7.33 -26.49
CA ILE A 86 41.87 6.36 -25.91
C ILE A 86 43.10 6.33 -26.83
N VAL A 87 44.29 6.53 -26.29
CA VAL A 87 45.54 6.47 -27.07
C VAL A 87 46.31 5.21 -26.67
N PRO A 88 46.01 4.02 -27.24
CA PRO A 88 46.72 2.79 -26.90
C PRO A 88 48.19 2.80 -27.32
N PHE A 89 48.55 3.60 -28.33
CA PHE A 89 49.92 3.66 -28.84
C PHE A 89 50.22 5.04 -29.44
N ASP A 90 51.38 5.62 -29.09
CA ASP A 90 51.81 6.96 -29.50
C ASP A 90 53.14 6.96 -30.28
N GLY A 91 53.65 5.78 -30.64
CA GLY A 91 54.91 5.62 -31.37
C GLY A 91 56.12 5.32 -30.49
N VAL A 92 55.97 5.32 -29.16
CA VAL A 92 57.04 5.01 -28.21
C VAL A 92 57.08 3.51 -27.88
N TYR A 93 58.21 2.86 -28.17
CA TYR A 93 58.44 1.47 -27.76
C TYR A 93 59.21 1.42 -26.44
N THR A 94 58.64 0.74 -25.45
CA THR A 94 59.37 0.30 -24.26
C THR A 94 60.11 -1.00 -24.56
N GLN A 95 61.25 -1.25 -23.91
CA GLN A 95 61.89 -2.58 -23.97
C GLN A 95 60.88 -3.61 -23.45
N ASN A 96 60.52 -4.59 -24.29
CA ASN A 96 59.50 -5.64 -24.07
C ASN A 96 58.04 -5.28 -24.38
N LEU A 97 57.75 -4.34 -25.30
CA LEU A 97 56.38 -4.14 -25.78
C LEU A 97 55.88 -5.36 -26.60
N ILE A 98 55.05 -6.21 -25.99
CA ILE A 98 54.44 -7.39 -26.64
C ILE A 98 53.09 -7.05 -27.28
N SER A 99 52.40 -6.01 -26.80
CA SER A 99 51.21 -5.41 -27.42
C SER A 99 50.88 -4.05 -26.80
N ALA A 100 50.09 -3.24 -27.51
CA ALA A 100 49.49 -2.03 -26.98
C ALA A 100 48.13 -2.37 -26.37
N ARG A 101 48.08 -2.50 -25.04
CA ARG A 101 46.90 -2.93 -24.29
C ARG A 101 45.89 -1.79 -24.13
N ILE A 102 44.61 -2.18 -24.15
CA ILE A 102 43.46 -1.32 -23.87
C ILE A 102 42.78 -1.89 -22.62
N ASP A 103 42.57 -1.03 -21.62
CA ASP A 103 41.84 -1.35 -20.39
C ASP A 103 41.31 -0.04 -19.82
N ASN A 104 40.12 0.36 -20.29
CA ASN A 104 39.50 1.63 -19.95
C ASN A 104 38.09 1.39 -19.44
N SER A 105 37.77 1.91 -18.25
CA SER A 105 36.45 1.80 -17.63
C SER A 105 35.65 3.08 -17.82
N PHE A 106 34.37 2.94 -18.13
CA PHE A 106 33.44 4.02 -18.44
C PHE A 106 32.16 3.91 -17.62
N VAL A 107 31.58 5.06 -17.30
CA VAL A 107 30.27 5.19 -16.64
C VAL A 107 29.52 6.33 -17.29
N PHE A 108 28.24 6.13 -17.57
CA PHE A 108 27.35 7.20 -18.01
C PHE A 108 25.93 7.04 -17.45
N PRO A 109 25.21 8.15 -17.22
CA PRO A 109 23.81 8.08 -16.78
C PRO A 109 22.93 7.56 -17.92
N TYR A 110 21.97 6.72 -17.58
CA TYR A 110 20.94 6.28 -18.52
C TYR A 110 19.96 7.41 -18.81
N LEU A 111 19.62 7.59 -20.08
CA LEU A 111 18.59 8.51 -20.54
C LEU A 111 17.55 7.74 -21.36
N PRO A 112 16.25 8.12 -21.26
CA PRO A 112 15.22 7.51 -22.09
C PRO A 112 15.56 7.55 -23.58
N GLY A 113 15.42 6.41 -24.26
CA GLY A 113 15.80 6.22 -25.65
C GLY A 113 17.13 5.49 -25.84
N MET A 114 17.96 5.35 -24.79
CA MET A 114 19.22 4.60 -24.85
C MET A 114 19.04 3.08 -24.91
N GLU A 115 17.84 2.53 -24.72
CA GLU A 115 17.57 1.08 -24.81
C GLU A 115 17.93 0.51 -26.19
N ARG A 116 17.70 1.30 -27.24
CA ARG A 116 18.09 0.99 -28.62
C ARG A 116 19.36 1.75 -28.98
N GLY A 117 20.49 1.23 -28.52
CA GLY A 117 21.79 1.77 -28.87
C GLY A 117 22.88 0.74 -28.99
N ASP A 118 23.95 1.12 -29.67
CA ASP A 118 25.13 0.28 -29.88
C ASP A 118 26.38 1.04 -29.39
N LEU A 119 27.20 0.37 -28.59
CA LEU A 119 28.53 0.86 -28.26
C LEU A 119 29.42 0.56 -29.46
N VAL A 120 29.94 1.62 -30.08
CA VAL A 120 30.86 1.51 -31.22
C VAL A 120 32.20 2.12 -30.88
N ILE A 121 33.24 1.66 -31.56
CA ILE A 121 34.57 2.25 -31.49
C ILE A 121 35.12 2.48 -32.89
N LYS A 122 35.72 3.66 -33.08
CA LYS A 122 36.41 4.05 -34.31
C LYS A 122 37.89 4.22 -34.04
N GLY A 123 38.75 3.70 -34.91
CA GLY A 123 40.20 3.88 -34.83
C GLY A 123 40.69 4.90 -35.85
N LEU A 124 41.52 5.83 -35.40
CA LEU A 124 42.35 6.70 -36.24
C LEU A 124 43.81 6.30 -36.08
N VAL A 125 44.50 6.13 -37.20
CA VAL A 125 45.93 5.86 -37.28
C VAL A 125 46.60 7.08 -37.90
N GLU A 126 47.32 7.83 -37.08
CA GLU A 126 48.14 8.95 -37.48
C GLU A 126 49.54 8.43 -37.81
N LYS A 127 49.98 8.61 -39.05
CA LYS A 127 51.31 8.19 -39.50
C LYS A 127 51.95 9.32 -40.28
N LYS A 128 52.96 9.95 -39.70
CA LYS A 128 53.57 11.19 -40.22
C LYS A 128 52.50 12.28 -40.40
N ASN A 129 52.27 12.78 -41.61
CA ASN A 129 51.27 13.82 -41.91
C ASN A 129 49.94 13.26 -42.44
N ASN A 130 49.76 11.93 -42.46
CA ASN A 130 48.56 11.28 -42.97
C ASN A 130 47.74 10.68 -41.82
N VAL A 131 46.41 10.79 -41.93
CA VAL A 131 45.46 10.14 -41.03
C VAL A 131 44.71 9.08 -41.80
N TYR A 132 44.67 7.86 -41.24
CA TYR A 132 43.92 6.74 -41.80
C TYR A 132 42.83 6.33 -40.80
N GLN A 133 41.66 5.97 -41.30
CA GLN A 133 40.53 5.56 -40.47
C GLN A 133 40.28 4.06 -40.64
N SER A 134 40.13 3.34 -39.52
CA SER A 134 39.64 1.96 -39.53
C SER A 134 38.13 1.94 -39.71
N PRO A 135 37.54 0.83 -40.20
CA PRO A 135 36.11 0.60 -40.06
C PRO A 135 35.68 0.75 -38.60
N SER A 136 34.45 1.22 -38.39
CA SER A 136 33.83 1.23 -37.05
C SER A 136 33.54 -0.20 -36.63
N LYS A 137 33.81 -0.54 -35.36
CA LYS A 137 33.46 -1.83 -34.76
C LYS A 137 32.40 -1.64 -33.69
N THR A 138 31.33 -2.42 -33.74
CA THR A 138 30.38 -2.54 -32.63
C THR A 138 30.99 -3.43 -31.54
N LEU A 139 31.09 -2.90 -30.32
CA LEU A 139 31.65 -3.60 -29.16
C LEU A 139 30.58 -4.21 -28.27
N ALA A 140 29.42 -3.56 -28.16
CA ALA A 140 28.26 -4.05 -27.41
C ALA A 140 26.99 -3.59 -28.11
N ALA A 141 25.98 -4.46 -28.15
CA ALA A 141 24.87 -4.32 -29.07
C ALA A 141 23.52 -4.14 -28.34
N GLY A 142 23.45 -3.20 -27.39
CA GLY A 142 22.23 -2.91 -26.64
C GLY A 142 22.49 -2.65 -25.16
N LEU A 143 21.38 -2.45 -24.43
CA LEU A 143 21.37 -2.23 -22.99
C LEU A 143 20.27 -3.06 -22.33
N GLU A 144 20.65 -3.89 -21.37
CA GLU A 144 19.74 -4.59 -20.48
C GLU A 144 19.06 -3.58 -19.54
N THR A 145 17.77 -3.39 -19.76
CA THR A 145 16.94 -2.37 -19.09
C THR A 145 15.71 -2.97 -18.41
N SER A 146 15.62 -4.30 -18.28
CA SER A 146 14.57 -4.98 -17.52
C SER A 146 14.38 -4.47 -16.10
N PRO A 147 15.39 -3.93 -15.36
CA PRO A 147 15.14 -3.28 -14.08
C PRO A 147 14.11 -2.12 -14.15
N LEU A 148 13.94 -1.48 -15.31
CA LEU A 148 12.93 -0.43 -15.52
C LEU A 148 11.49 -0.96 -15.58
N LEU A 149 11.30 -2.29 -15.65
CA LEU A 149 9.97 -2.91 -15.57
C LEU A 149 9.44 -2.98 -14.13
N THR A 150 10.28 -2.71 -13.13
CA THR A 150 9.93 -2.82 -11.71
C THR A 150 8.64 -2.04 -11.39
N ARG A 151 7.71 -2.71 -10.73
CA ARG A 151 6.42 -2.18 -10.29
C ARG A 151 6.57 -1.53 -8.92
N ILE A 152 6.23 -0.25 -8.82
CA ILE A 152 6.29 0.58 -7.60
C ILE A 152 4.99 1.36 -7.37
N GLY A 153 3.93 1.01 -8.10
CA GLY A 153 2.65 1.73 -8.14
C GLY A 153 2.69 2.97 -9.04
N GLN A 154 3.51 2.96 -10.10
CA GLN A 154 3.56 4.02 -11.10
C GLN A 154 2.29 4.06 -11.97
N VAL A 155 1.97 5.23 -12.51
CA VAL A 155 0.85 5.41 -13.46
C VAL A 155 1.25 4.91 -14.85
N ILE A 156 0.40 4.10 -15.46
CA ILE A 156 0.58 3.60 -16.83
C ILE A 156 -0.66 3.99 -17.66
N PRO A 157 -0.49 4.54 -18.88
CA PRO A 157 -1.58 5.15 -19.66
C PRO A 157 -2.82 4.27 -19.91
N ASP A 158 -2.69 2.95 -19.87
CA ASP A 158 -3.70 1.94 -20.20
C ASP A 158 -4.19 1.15 -18.96
N GLN A 159 -3.75 1.53 -17.76
CA GLN A 159 -4.14 0.89 -16.51
C GLN A 159 -4.89 1.85 -15.59
N PRO A 160 -5.77 1.34 -14.70
CA PRO A 160 -6.32 2.15 -13.62
C PRO A 160 -5.19 2.79 -12.79
N ILE A 161 -5.33 4.06 -12.46
CA ILE A 161 -4.37 4.75 -11.59
C ILE A 161 -4.39 4.05 -10.22
N PRO A 162 -3.28 3.42 -9.79
CA PRO A 162 -3.26 2.70 -8.52
C PRO A 162 -3.47 3.66 -7.36
N GLU A 163 -4.03 3.18 -6.27
CA GLU A 163 -3.98 3.89 -5.00
C GLU A 163 -2.65 3.60 -4.31
N ILE A 164 -2.01 4.63 -3.78
CA ILE A 164 -0.70 4.50 -3.13
C ILE A 164 -0.75 5.04 -1.70
N GLY A 165 0.10 4.47 -0.85
CA GLY A 165 0.06 4.71 0.59
C GLY A 165 -1.00 3.88 1.31
N VAL A 166 -0.90 3.86 2.63
CA VAL A 166 -1.72 3.04 3.52
C VAL A 166 -2.46 3.96 4.48
N TYR A 167 -3.78 3.89 4.43
CA TYR A 167 -4.64 4.53 5.44
C TYR A 167 -4.53 3.76 6.76
N MET A 168 -4.48 4.50 7.87
CA MET A 168 -4.73 3.94 9.18
C MET A 168 -6.23 3.81 9.38
N GLU A 169 -6.68 2.63 9.73
CA GLU A 169 -8.09 2.32 9.93
C GLU A 169 -8.41 2.14 11.40
N LYS A 170 -9.63 2.52 11.78
CA LYS A 170 -10.24 2.16 13.04
C LYS A 170 -11.37 1.17 12.75
N GLU A 171 -11.42 0.07 13.51
CA GLU A 171 -12.54 -0.84 13.46
C GLU A 171 -13.73 -0.24 14.21
N PHE A 172 -14.90 -0.30 13.57
CA PHE A 172 -16.16 0.11 14.17
C PHE A 172 -17.01 -1.13 14.38
N SER A 173 -17.39 -1.39 15.64
CA SER A 173 -18.37 -2.44 15.91
C SER A 173 -19.74 -1.96 15.45
N ASP A 174 -20.49 -2.78 14.71
CA ASP A 174 -21.91 -2.56 14.41
C ASP A 174 -22.82 -2.58 15.68
N GLN A 175 -22.21 -2.63 16.87
CA GLN A 175 -22.91 -2.43 18.12
C GLN A 175 -23.45 -1.00 18.17
N LYS A 176 -24.76 -0.90 17.93
CA LYS A 176 -25.59 0.25 18.30
C LYS A 176 -25.13 0.76 19.67
N SER A 177 -24.75 2.03 19.76
CA SER A 177 -24.41 2.63 21.05
C SER A 177 -25.63 2.56 21.97
N LEU A 178 -25.54 1.78 23.03
CA LEU A 178 -26.60 1.58 24.01
C LEU A 178 -26.28 2.37 25.28
N ASP A 179 -27.18 3.29 25.63
CA ASP A 179 -27.15 4.02 26.88
C ASP A 179 -28.21 3.49 27.85
N SER A 180 -27.98 3.59 29.16
CA SER A 180 -28.98 3.27 30.18
C SER A 180 -29.33 4.50 31.03
N ARG A 181 -30.61 4.64 31.38
CA ARG A 181 -31.12 5.60 32.36
C ARG A 181 -31.92 4.88 33.42
N GLU A 182 -31.61 5.09 34.68
CA GLU A 182 -32.31 4.44 35.79
C GLU A 182 -33.07 5.46 36.63
N PHE A 183 -34.33 5.16 36.93
CA PHE A 183 -35.18 5.92 37.84
C PHE A 183 -35.64 5.02 38.98
N THR A 184 -35.69 5.55 40.21
CA THR A 184 -36.19 4.81 41.37
C THR A 184 -37.52 5.39 41.84
N ILE A 185 -38.55 4.55 41.92
CA ILE A 185 -39.90 4.91 42.37
C ILE A 185 -40.14 4.30 43.76
N PRO A 186 -40.19 5.10 44.84
CA PRO A 186 -40.33 4.57 46.19
C PRO A 186 -41.77 4.17 46.52
N PHE A 187 -41.93 3.12 47.31
CA PHE A 187 -43.17 2.59 47.87
C PHE A 187 -43.18 2.75 49.39
N SER A 188 -44.38 2.81 49.96
CA SER A 188 -44.53 2.67 51.41
C SER A 188 -44.16 1.24 51.84
N PRO A 189 -43.57 1.06 53.04
CA PRO A 189 -43.30 -0.27 53.58
C PRO A 189 -44.54 -1.15 53.56
N GLY A 190 -44.39 -2.40 53.11
CA GLY A 190 -45.45 -3.41 52.97
C GLY A 190 -46.46 -3.18 51.85
N SER A 191 -46.37 -2.08 51.10
CA SER A 191 -47.31 -1.76 50.02
C SER A 191 -46.79 -2.17 48.64
N SER A 192 -47.66 -2.76 47.82
CA SER A 192 -47.45 -2.96 46.39
C SER A 192 -48.08 -1.89 45.50
N VAL A 193 -48.78 -0.92 46.10
CA VAL A 193 -49.50 0.15 45.40
C VAL A 193 -49.08 1.53 45.90
N ARG A 194 -49.28 2.56 45.08
CA ARG A 194 -49.04 3.97 45.43
C ARG A 194 -50.30 4.80 45.25
N SER A 195 -50.55 5.72 46.18
CA SER A 195 -51.51 6.81 45.98
C SER A 195 -50.91 7.91 45.11
N ALA A 196 -51.75 8.70 44.45
CA ALA A 196 -51.31 9.71 43.49
C ALA A 196 -50.35 10.76 44.11
N PRO A 197 -49.31 11.21 43.39
CA PRO A 197 -48.90 10.78 42.04
C PRO A 197 -48.13 9.46 42.06
N VAL A 198 -48.55 8.54 41.17
CA VAL A 198 -47.96 7.19 41.04
C VAL A 198 -46.59 7.25 40.36
N LEU A 199 -46.51 7.90 39.21
CA LEU A 199 -45.25 8.13 38.49
C LEU A 199 -44.66 9.51 38.85
N PRO A 200 -43.39 9.61 39.30
CA PRO A 200 -42.72 10.88 39.54
C PRO A 200 -42.65 11.75 38.27
N THR A 201 -42.67 13.07 38.44
CA THR A 201 -42.58 14.03 37.32
C THR A 201 -41.36 13.80 36.44
N ALA A 202 -40.18 13.55 37.04
CA ALA A 202 -38.96 13.25 36.28
C ALA A 202 -39.09 12.03 35.35
N VAL A 203 -39.82 10.99 35.76
CA VAL A 203 -40.07 9.81 34.93
C VAL A 203 -40.99 10.17 33.78
N LYS A 204 -42.07 10.92 34.06
CA LYS A 204 -43.00 11.38 33.02
C LYS A 204 -42.32 12.29 32.01
N ASP A 205 -41.59 13.30 32.49
CA ASP A 205 -40.87 14.25 31.66
C ASP A 205 -39.85 13.55 30.77
N PHE A 206 -39.13 12.55 31.29
CA PHE A 206 -38.20 11.76 30.49
C PHE A 206 -38.90 11.03 29.32
N PHE A 207 -40.05 10.38 29.56
CA PHE A 207 -40.77 9.70 28.48
C PHE A 207 -41.51 10.67 27.53
N ILE A 208 -41.83 11.89 27.97
CA ILE A 208 -42.47 12.92 27.14
C ILE A 208 -41.45 13.66 26.26
N LEU A 209 -40.37 14.14 26.87
CA LEU A 209 -39.34 14.96 26.22
C LEU A 209 -38.33 14.10 25.45
N GLY A 210 -38.03 12.90 25.97
CA GLY A 210 -37.00 12.03 25.42
C GLY A 210 -35.59 12.63 25.51
N GLU A 211 -34.63 11.91 24.92
CA GLU A 211 -33.29 12.44 24.64
C GLU A 211 -33.14 12.63 23.14
N LYS A 212 -32.77 13.84 22.69
CA LYS A 212 -32.64 14.16 21.26
C LYS A 212 -31.67 13.19 20.60
N GLY A 213 -32.14 12.51 19.56
CA GLY A 213 -31.32 11.57 18.79
C GLY A 213 -31.23 10.16 19.36
N LYS A 214 -31.95 9.85 20.44
CA LYS A 214 -32.00 8.49 21.00
C LYS A 214 -33.41 7.95 20.96
N LYS A 215 -33.54 6.66 20.66
CA LYS A 215 -34.80 5.92 20.71
C LYS A 215 -34.79 4.97 21.89
N ILE A 216 -35.91 4.89 22.60
CA ILE A 216 -36.09 3.87 23.64
C ILE A 216 -36.18 2.50 22.97
N SER A 217 -35.19 1.65 23.24
CA SER A 217 -35.12 0.28 22.74
C SER A 217 -35.90 -0.67 23.66
N ARG A 218 -35.71 -0.52 24.97
CA ARG A 218 -36.30 -1.38 25.99
C ARG A 218 -36.46 -0.63 27.32
N VAL A 219 -37.52 -0.96 28.05
CA VAL A 219 -37.75 -0.50 29.43
C VAL A 219 -37.88 -1.73 30.32
N THR A 220 -37.03 -1.83 31.34
CA THR A 220 -37.09 -2.89 32.35
C THR A 220 -37.56 -2.29 33.66
N ILE A 221 -38.62 -2.85 34.25
CA ILE A 221 -39.13 -2.46 35.55
C ILE A 221 -38.76 -3.56 36.54
N THR A 222 -37.86 -3.26 37.47
CA THR A 222 -37.43 -4.19 38.52
C THR A 222 -38.02 -3.78 39.86
N GLY A 223 -38.95 -4.58 40.38
CA GLY A 223 -39.48 -4.37 41.72
C GLY A 223 -38.49 -4.85 42.78
N LEU A 224 -38.36 -4.10 43.87
CA LEU A 224 -37.44 -4.38 44.97
C LEU A 224 -38.20 -4.68 46.26
N ASN A 225 -37.52 -5.38 47.17
CA ASN A 225 -37.99 -5.63 48.52
C ASN A 225 -36.96 -5.20 49.55
N SER A 226 -37.39 -4.52 50.61
CA SER A 226 -36.53 -4.26 51.75
C SER A 226 -36.40 -5.52 52.64
N PRO A 227 -35.23 -5.76 53.26
CA PRO A 227 -35.05 -6.78 54.29
C PRO A 227 -35.83 -6.51 55.60
N SER A 228 -36.60 -5.42 55.69
CA SER A 228 -37.39 -5.07 56.87
C SER A 228 -38.60 -5.99 57.06
N ALA A 229 -38.99 -6.23 58.31
CA ALA A 229 -40.13 -7.09 58.66
C ALA A 229 -41.45 -6.68 57.96
N GLN A 230 -41.70 -5.38 57.75
CA GLN A 230 -42.89 -4.89 57.04
C GLN A 230 -42.95 -5.32 55.57
N ASP A 231 -41.80 -5.58 54.96
CA ASP A 231 -41.65 -5.94 53.56
C ASP A 231 -41.50 -7.46 53.36
N ASN A 232 -41.51 -8.25 54.44
CA ASN A 232 -41.46 -9.71 54.37
C ASN A 232 -42.82 -10.31 53.94
N ILE A 233 -43.26 -9.95 52.73
CA ILE A 233 -44.50 -10.36 52.11
C ILE A 233 -44.15 -11.08 50.81
N LYS A 234 -44.61 -12.32 50.67
CA LYS A 234 -44.33 -13.16 49.50
C LYS A 234 -44.81 -12.47 48.21
N GLY A 235 -43.89 -12.27 47.27
CA GLY A 235 -44.17 -11.68 45.96
C GLY A 235 -44.34 -10.15 45.96
N LEU A 236 -44.00 -9.45 47.05
CA LEU A 236 -44.15 -8.00 47.14
C LEU A 236 -43.36 -7.24 46.06
N ALA A 237 -42.10 -7.64 45.83
CA ALA A 237 -41.24 -7.07 44.80
C ALA A 237 -41.89 -7.17 43.41
N LEU A 238 -42.33 -8.37 43.02
CA LEU A 238 -43.00 -8.60 41.73
C LEU A 238 -44.26 -7.73 41.59
N LYS A 239 -45.12 -7.69 42.62
CA LYS A 239 -46.34 -6.88 42.59
C LYS A 239 -46.06 -5.38 42.46
N ARG A 240 -44.97 -4.88 43.05
CA ARG A 240 -44.52 -3.49 42.85
C ARG A 240 -44.09 -3.24 41.41
N ALA A 241 -43.38 -4.18 40.81
CA ALA A 241 -42.96 -4.12 39.42
C ALA A 241 -44.17 -4.10 38.47
N GLU A 242 -45.08 -5.06 38.63
CA GLU A 242 -46.33 -5.17 37.86
C GLU A 242 -47.17 -3.89 37.96
N PHE A 243 -47.35 -3.35 39.18
CA PHE A 243 -48.10 -2.12 39.38
C PHE A 243 -47.51 -0.93 38.60
N ILE A 244 -46.18 -0.76 38.57
CA ILE A 244 -45.54 0.31 37.79
C ILE A 244 -45.61 0.03 36.29
N THR A 245 -45.46 -1.22 35.88
CA THR A 245 -45.63 -1.64 34.48
C THR A 245 -47.01 -1.27 33.96
N ASP A 246 -48.07 -1.63 34.69
CA ASP A 246 -49.46 -1.32 34.31
C ASP A 246 -49.68 0.19 34.20
N GLN A 247 -49.17 0.97 35.16
CA GLN A 247 -49.30 2.43 35.18
C GLN A 247 -48.55 3.12 34.04
N LEU A 248 -47.38 2.61 33.66
CA LEU A 248 -46.65 3.11 32.49
C LEU A 248 -47.35 2.75 31.18
N GLN A 249 -47.95 1.56 31.08
CA GLN A 249 -48.74 1.17 29.91
C GLN A 249 -50.01 2.01 29.75
N GLU A 250 -50.78 2.18 30.83
CA GLU A 250 -52.01 3.00 30.87
C GLU A 250 -51.74 4.47 30.54
N SER A 251 -50.56 4.98 30.90
CA SER A 251 -50.18 6.37 30.63
C SER A 251 -50.00 6.71 29.15
N GLY A 252 -49.85 5.70 28.28
CA GLY A 252 -49.57 5.88 26.84
C GLY A 252 -48.19 6.48 26.55
N LEU A 253 -47.32 6.60 27.56
CA LEU A 253 -45.97 7.17 27.43
C LEU A 253 -45.00 6.24 26.68
N LEU A 254 -45.30 4.94 26.63
CA LEU A 254 -44.46 3.91 26.02
C LEU A 254 -44.85 3.68 24.56
N LYS A 255 -44.41 4.57 23.67
CA LYS A 255 -44.68 4.50 22.21
C LYS A 255 -43.90 3.35 21.53
N GLY A 256 -44.33 2.11 21.74
CA GLY A 256 -43.79 0.92 21.04
C GLY A 256 -42.47 0.37 21.59
N ALA A 257 -42.06 0.77 22.79
CA ALA A 257 -40.90 0.19 23.47
C ALA A 257 -41.20 -1.23 23.99
N LYS A 258 -40.23 -2.13 23.94
CA LYS A 258 -40.35 -3.45 24.62
C LYS A 258 -40.29 -3.23 26.13
N ILE A 259 -41.25 -3.81 26.85
CA ILE A 259 -41.33 -3.71 28.31
C ILE A 259 -41.02 -5.07 28.90
N GLU A 260 -40.12 -5.10 29.87
CA GLU A 260 -39.78 -6.29 30.65
C GLU A 260 -40.06 -6.00 32.12
N THR A 261 -40.78 -6.90 32.79
CA THR A 261 -41.03 -6.84 34.21
C THR A 261 -40.13 -7.87 34.90
N ASP A 262 -39.38 -7.42 35.89
CA ASP A 262 -38.47 -8.24 36.67
C ASP A 262 -38.63 -7.92 38.16
N PHE A 263 -38.05 -8.73 39.03
CA PHE A 263 -38.08 -8.49 40.46
C PHE A 263 -36.86 -9.06 41.17
N ARG A 264 -36.54 -8.43 42.29
CA ARG A 264 -35.45 -8.82 43.18
C ARG A 264 -35.97 -8.97 44.60
N SER A 265 -35.78 -10.14 45.17
CA SER A 265 -36.24 -10.51 46.50
C SER A 265 -35.23 -11.46 47.13
N GLU A 266 -35.02 -11.30 48.44
CA GLU A 266 -34.08 -12.13 49.20
C GLU A 266 -32.64 -12.06 48.65
N ASP A 267 -32.24 -10.90 48.15
CA ASP A 267 -30.89 -10.62 47.67
C ASP A 267 -30.33 -9.29 48.23
N TRP A 268 -29.02 -9.11 48.05
CA TRP A 268 -28.28 -7.94 48.56
C TRP A 268 -27.77 -7.01 47.46
N PHE A 269 -28.15 -7.22 46.19
CA PHE A 269 -27.57 -6.47 45.07
C PHE A 269 -27.74 -4.97 45.26
N ASP A 270 -28.98 -4.50 45.38
CA ASP A 270 -29.29 -3.08 45.49
C ASP A 270 -28.81 -2.47 46.81
N LEU A 271 -28.77 -3.26 47.89
CA LEU A 271 -28.16 -2.80 49.16
C LEU A 271 -26.65 -2.55 49.00
N ARG A 272 -25.93 -3.41 48.28
CA ARG A 272 -24.49 -3.25 48.03
C ARG A 272 -24.18 -2.01 47.20
N LEU A 273 -25.04 -1.67 46.22
CA LEU A 273 -24.93 -0.43 45.46
C LEU A 273 -25.16 0.80 46.35
N LEU A 274 -26.19 0.77 47.20
CA LEU A 274 -26.43 1.87 48.14
C LEU A 274 -25.31 2.01 49.16
N LEU A 275 -24.69 0.91 49.58
CA LEU A 275 -23.64 0.88 50.59
C LEU A 275 -22.31 1.47 50.10
N SER A 276 -21.99 1.34 48.80
CA SER A 276 -20.73 1.84 48.25
C SER A 276 -20.59 3.35 48.53
N ASP A 277 -21.66 4.09 48.28
CA ASP A 277 -21.68 5.56 48.34
C ASP A 277 -22.08 6.09 49.72
N TYR A 278 -22.60 5.23 50.60
CA TYR A 278 -23.14 5.62 51.89
C TYR A 278 -22.07 6.08 52.89
N GLN A 279 -22.18 7.31 53.40
CA GLN A 279 -21.18 7.89 54.33
C GLN A 279 -21.56 7.76 55.82
N GLY A 280 -22.70 7.11 56.14
CA GLY A 280 -23.22 7.05 57.51
C GLY A 280 -22.58 5.99 58.42
N ILE A 281 -21.58 5.27 57.92
CA ILE A 281 -20.76 4.30 58.67
C ILE A 281 -19.30 4.36 58.19
N SER A 282 -18.36 3.96 59.05
CA SER A 282 -16.93 3.97 58.75
C SER A 282 -16.53 2.90 57.70
N PRO A 283 -15.36 3.05 57.03
CA PRO A 283 -14.84 2.03 56.11
C PRO A 283 -14.71 0.63 56.73
N VAL A 284 -14.25 0.54 57.98
CA VAL A 284 -14.14 -0.73 58.73
C VAL A 284 -15.52 -1.36 58.94
N GLN A 285 -16.53 -0.56 59.25
CA GLN A 285 -17.91 -1.04 59.38
C GLN A 285 -18.51 -1.47 58.04
N LYS A 286 -18.17 -0.80 56.94
CA LYS A 286 -18.57 -1.23 55.58
C LYS A 286 -17.97 -2.60 55.25
N GLU A 287 -16.70 -2.83 55.55
CA GLU A 287 -16.03 -4.11 55.31
C GLU A 287 -16.71 -5.24 56.09
N ALA A 288 -17.01 -5.02 57.38
CA ALA A 288 -17.75 -6.00 58.19
C ALA A 288 -19.14 -6.33 57.59
N VAL A 289 -19.82 -5.32 57.04
CA VAL A 289 -21.11 -5.52 56.35
C VAL A 289 -20.92 -6.32 55.07
N TYR A 290 -19.96 -5.97 54.21
CA TYR A 290 -19.70 -6.71 52.97
C TYR A 290 -19.33 -8.18 53.25
N ASN A 291 -18.57 -8.46 54.31
CA ASN A 291 -18.26 -9.83 54.72
C ASN A 291 -19.52 -10.65 55.03
N VAL A 292 -20.55 -10.04 55.61
CA VAL A 292 -21.84 -10.70 55.82
C VAL A 292 -22.61 -10.84 54.49
N LEU A 293 -22.73 -9.78 53.70
CA LEU A 293 -23.51 -9.77 52.45
C LEU A 293 -22.93 -10.69 51.36
N LEU A 294 -21.63 -11.00 51.42
CA LEU A 294 -20.91 -11.82 50.43
C LEU A 294 -20.58 -13.23 50.95
N ASN A 295 -20.88 -13.55 52.21
CA ASN A 295 -20.72 -14.91 52.68
C ASN A 295 -21.68 -15.82 51.90
N GLN A 296 -21.33 -17.09 51.71
CA GLN A 296 -22.15 -18.00 50.89
C GLN A 296 -23.31 -18.63 51.68
N ARG A 297 -23.84 -17.92 52.69
CA ARG A 297 -24.99 -18.39 53.48
C ARG A 297 -26.31 -17.91 52.86
N ASP A 298 -27.41 -18.49 53.32
CA ASP A 298 -28.74 -18.06 52.88
C ASP A 298 -29.09 -16.66 53.40
N PHE A 299 -30.01 -15.99 52.70
CA PHE A 299 -30.41 -14.61 52.97
C PHE A 299 -30.90 -14.39 54.42
N SER A 300 -31.62 -15.35 54.98
CA SER A 300 -32.15 -15.25 56.36
C SER A 300 -31.01 -15.29 57.38
N SER A 301 -30.07 -16.23 57.23
CA SER A 301 -28.86 -16.30 58.05
C SER A 301 -28.01 -15.02 57.95
N GLN A 302 -27.86 -14.49 56.74
CA GLN A 302 -27.14 -13.23 56.50
C GLN A 302 -27.82 -12.04 57.16
N LEU A 303 -29.14 -11.94 57.08
CA LEU A 303 -29.90 -10.87 57.73
C LEU A 303 -29.77 -10.93 59.26
N GLN A 304 -29.79 -12.14 59.85
CA GLN A 304 -29.55 -12.32 61.29
C GLN A 304 -28.14 -11.91 61.72
N GLU A 305 -27.12 -12.21 60.91
CA GLU A 305 -25.75 -11.76 61.16
C GLU A 305 -25.61 -10.24 61.00
N LEU A 306 -26.23 -9.68 59.96
CA LEU A 306 -26.24 -8.25 59.70
C LEU A 306 -26.87 -7.48 60.88
N GLN A 307 -27.94 -8.02 61.47
CA GLN A 307 -28.62 -7.47 62.66
C GLN A 307 -27.74 -7.39 63.91
N ARG A 308 -26.66 -8.18 63.99
CA ARG A 308 -25.72 -8.18 65.13
C ARG A 308 -24.61 -7.15 64.99
N LEU A 309 -24.47 -6.50 63.83
CA LEU A 309 -23.46 -5.48 63.62
C LEU A 309 -23.90 -4.14 64.23
N ASP A 310 -22.96 -3.41 64.83
CA ASP A 310 -23.22 -2.07 65.38
C ASP A 310 -23.71 -1.07 64.32
N SER A 311 -23.31 -1.28 63.06
CA SER A 311 -23.72 -0.48 61.90
C SER A 311 -25.17 -0.76 61.44
N TYR A 312 -25.80 -1.84 61.89
CA TYR A 312 -27.11 -2.29 61.42
C TYR A 312 -28.16 -1.19 61.55
N ARG A 313 -28.22 -0.52 62.71
CA ARG A 313 -29.23 0.52 62.96
C ARG A 313 -29.14 1.67 61.95
N ASN A 314 -27.93 2.08 61.58
CA ASN A 314 -27.71 3.15 60.61
C ASN A 314 -28.12 2.69 59.20
N ILE A 315 -27.72 1.47 58.81
CA ILE A 315 -28.06 0.87 57.53
C ILE A 315 -29.56 0.65 57.38
N SER A 316 -30.21 0.07 58.38
CA SER A 316 -31.64 -0.22 58.35
C SER A 316 -32.48 1.05 58.36
N ARG A 317 -32.01 2.12 59.02
CA ARG A 317 -32.72 3.41 59.05
C ARG A 317 -32.56 4.15 57.71
N ASP A 318 -31.35 4.16 57.15
CA ASP A 318 -31.02 5.08 56.05
C ASP A 318 -31.11 4.44 54.67
N LEU A 319 -30.88 3.12 54.55
CA LEU A 319 -30.80 2.42 53.27
C LEU A 319 -32.00 1.51 52.99
N PHE A 320 -32.54 0.80 53.99
CA PHE A 320 -33.68 -0.11 53.77
C PHE A 320 -34.92 0.60 53.21
N PRO A 321 -35.29 1.82 53.64
CA PRO A 321 -36.41 2.53 53.02
C PRO A 321 -36.22 2.80 51.53
N LYS A 322 -34.97 2.89 51.03
CA LYS A 322 -34.67 3.08 49.60
C LYS A 322 -34.85 1.80 48.78
N LEU A 323 -34.91 0.65 49.43
CA LEU A 323 -35.18 -0.66 48.83
C LEU A 323 -36.68 -0.97 48.74
N ASN A 324 -37.53 -0.18 49.40
CA ASN A 324 -38.98 -0.20 49.16
C ASN A 324 -39.26 0.54 47.85
N ALA A 325 -38.94 -0.04 46.71
CA ALA A 325 -39.00 0.68 45.44
C ALA A 325 -39.27 -0.22 44.23
N ALA A 326 -39.58 0.41 43.10
CA ALA A 326 -39.40 -0.19 41.78
C ALA A 326 -38.40 0.67 41.00
N LYS A 327 -37.46 0.02 40.32
CA LYS A 327 -36.50 0.65 39.42
C LYS A 327 -37.02 0.58 38.00
N VAL A 328 -36.97 1.71 37.30
CA VAL A 328 -37.28 1.81 35.87
C VAL A 328 -35.98 2.06 35.14
N SER A 329 -35.45 1.04 34.48
CA SER A 329 -34.23 1.10 33.68
C SER A 329 -34.60 1.20 32.21
N VAL A 330 -34.22 2.30 31.57
CA VAL A 330 -34.52 2.58 30.16
C VAL A 330 -33.24 2.42 29.34
N LEU A 331 -33.27 1.46 28.42
CA LEU A 331 -32.23 1.24 27.42
C LEU A 331 -32.52 2.10 26.20
N LEU A 332 -31.60 3.01 25.89
CA LEU A 332 -31.64 3.93 24.78
C LEU A 332 -30.68 3.47 23.69
N GLU A 333 -31.16 3.47 22.45
CA GLU A 333 -30.39 3.27 21.24
C GLU A 333 -30.09 4.64 20.63
N ASP A 334 -28.83 4.96 20.37
CA ASP A 334 -28.48 6.15 19.60
C ASP A 334 -28.92 5.98 18.14
N THR A 335 -29.92 6.73 17.72
CA THR A 335 -30.51 6.65 16.38
C THR A 335 -29.99 7.74 15.45
N ARG A 336 -29.06 8.59 15.89
CA ARG A 336 -28.57 9.70 15.05
C ARG A 336 -27.79 9.22 13.84
N PHE A 337 -27.23 8.00 13.91
CA PHE A 337 -26.14 7.63 13.03
C PHE A 337 -26.16 6.12 12.74
N ASN A 338 -26.95 5.70 11.75
CA ASN A 338 -26.64 4.45 11.05
C ASN A 338 -25.43 4.73 10.15
N ASN A 339 -24.36 3.92 10.28
CA ASN A 339 -23.06 4.05 9.63
C ASN A 339 -23.11 4.65 8.19
N LEU A 340 -24.02 4.22 7.33
CA LEU A 340 -24.14 4.73 5.95
C LEU A 340 -24.67 6.18 5.80
N GLU A 341 -25.58 6.61 6.66
CA GLU A 341 -26.15 7.98 6.63
C GLU A 341 -25.13 9.01 7.14
N ILE A 342 -24.22 8.61 8.03
CA ILE A 342 -23.14 9.46 8.58
C ILE A 342 -22.25 9.99 7.46
N SER A 343 -21.79 9.10 6.57
CA SER A 343 -20.78 9.47 5.55
C SER A 343 -21.35 10.50 4.58
N ALA A 344 -22.57 10.25 4.08
CA ALA A 344 -23.25 11.18 3.19
C ALA A 344 -23.58 12.52 3.87
N SER A 345 -23.90 12.51 5.17
CA SER A 345 -24.26 13.72 5.91
C SER A 345 -23.05 14.59 6.25
N VAL A 346 -21.92 13.99 6.67
CA VAL A 346 -20.72 14.74 7.09
C VAL A 346 -20.18 15.60 5.95
N PHE A 347 -20.02 15.03 4.75
CA PHE A 347 -19.50 15.80 3.62
C PHE A 347 -20.43 16.93 3.21
N ALA A 348 -21.75 16.69 3.21
CA ALA A 348 -22.73 17.73 2.90
C ALA A 348 -22.67 18.89 3.91
N LEU A 349 -22.57 18.59 5.21
CA LEU A 349 -22.43 19.61 6.26
C LEU A 349 -21.16 20.44 6.06
N LEU A 350 -20.01 19.79 5.81
CA LEU A 350 -18.75 20.48 5.54
C LEU A 350 -18.83 21.39 4.31
N ASN A 351 -19.42 20.89 3.23
CA ASN A 351 -19.54 21.63 1.98
C ASN A 351 -20.50 22.83 2.08
N ASN A 352 -21.52 22.74 2.94
CA ASN A 352 -22.46 23.84 3.21
C ASN A 352 -21.97 24.80 4.31
N GLY A 353 -20.83 24.52 4.96
CA GLY A 353 -20.34 25.30 6.10
C GLY A 353 -21.21 25.17 7.35
N GLU A 354 -21.98 24.08 7.46
CA GLU A 354 -22.85 23.82 8.60
C GLU A 354 -22.04 23.25 9.79
N PRO A 355 -22.45 23.56 11.03
CA PRO A 355 -21.77 23.05 12.22
C PRO A 355 -21.94 21.53 12.32
N LEU A 356 -20.89 20.85 12.79
CA LEU A 356 -20.88 19.39 12.99
C LEU A 356 -21.51 18.99 14.34
N ASP A 357 -22.61 19.64 14.72
CA ASP A 357 -23.22 19.49 16.03
C ASP A 357 -23.69 18.06 16.28
N GLY A 358 -23.17 17.44 17.34
CA GLY A 358 -23.50 16.07 17.73
C GLY A 358 -22.70 14.99 16.99
N LEU A 359 -21.76 15.35 16.11
CA LEU A 359 -20.80 14.41 15.52
C LEU A 359 -19.58 14.22 16.42
N THR A 360 -19.17 12.97 16.60
CA THR A 360 -18.00 12.59 17.39
C THR A 360 -16.77 12.43 16.49
N GLN A 361 -15.59 12.30 17.10
CA GLN A 361 -14.37 11.91 16.39
C GLN A 361 -14.59 10.63 15.57
N ASP A 362 -15.27 9.64 16.14
CA ASP A 362 -15.53 8.34 15.52
C ASP A 362 -16.43 8.46 14.29
N HIS A 363 -17.43 9.35 14.31
CA HIS A 363 -18.25 9.62 13.12
C HIS A 363 -17.43 10.21 11.97
N LEU A 364 -16.48 11.11 12.28
CA LEU A 364 -15.61 11.72 11.27
C LEU A 364 -14.58 10.73 10.72
N ILE A 365 -13.97 9.90 11.58
CA ILE A 365 -13.06 8.84 11.16
C ILE A 365 -13.80 7.86 10.25
N PHE A 366 -15.00 7.42 10.66
CA PHE A 366 -15.84 6.54 9.87
C PHE A 366 -16.13 7.14 8.49
N ALA A 367 -16.62 8.39 8.45
CA ALA A 367 -16.92 9.08 7.20
C ALA A 367 -15.70 9.22 6.27
N GLY A 368 -14.52 9.51 6.82
CA GLY A 368 -13.28 9.58 6.04
C GLY A 368 -12.83 8.24 5.48
N GLN A 369 -12.99 7.15 6.27
CA GLN A 369 -12.66 5.79 5.82
C GLN A 369 -13.58 5.33 4.68
N THR A 370 -14.88 5.57 4.77
CA THR A 370 -15.88 5.14 3.80
C THR A 370 -16.04 6.03 2.57
N ALA A 371 -15.62 7.30 2.66
CA ALA A 371 -15.63 8.23 1.54
C ALA A 371 -14.92 7.65 0.32
N LYS A 372 -15.53 7.81 -0.87
CA LYS A 372 -15.00 7.22 -2.12
C LYS A 372 -14.22 8.23 -2.95
N ARG A 373 -14.50 9.52 -2.80
CA ARG A 373 -13.87 10.59 -3.57
C ARG A 373 -12.72 11.19 -2.79
N LEU A 374 -11.62 11.54 -3.48
CA LEU A 374 -10.46 12.15 -2.83
C LEU A 374 -10.81 13.51 -2.24
N GLU A 375 -11.68 14.28 -2.89
CA GLU A 375 -12.12 15.59 -2.42
C GLU A 375 -12.93 15.49 -1.12
N GLU A 376 -13.76 14.45 -1.02
CA GLU A 376 -14.52 14.14 0.20
C GLU A 376 -13.59 13.71 1.33
N LYS A 377 -12.67 12.76 1.05
CA LYS A 377 -11.66 12.33 2.02
C LYS A 377 -10.82 13.51 2.51
N GLU A 378 -10.39 14.40 1.62
CA GLU A 378 -9.60 15.58 1.97
C GLU A 378 -10.37 16.48 2.93
N ALA A 379 -11.60 16.87 2.59
CA ALA A 379 -12.41 17.75 3.42
C ALA A 379 -12.62 17.17 4.83
N ILE A 380 -12.92 15.87 4.91
CA ILE A 380 -13.17 15.18 6.18
C ILE A 380 -11.89 15.04 7.00
N PHE A 381 -10.79 14.54 6.41
CA PHE A 381 -9.54 14.36 7.15
C PHE A 381 -8.89 15.69 7.52
N LEU A 382 -9.00 16.72 6.68
CA LEU A 382 -8.59 18.08 7.05
C LEU A 382 -9.35 18.54 8.29
N LYS A 383 -10.68 18.42 8.31
CA LYS A 383 -11.47 18.77 9.48
C LYS A 383 -11.11 17.93 10.71
N LEU A 384 -10.82 16.65 10.52
CA LEU A 384 -10.38 15.75 11.58
C LEU A 384 -9.04 16.24 12.19
N THR A 385 -8.08 16.69 11.38
CA THR A 385 -6.82 17.27 11.89
C THR A 385 -7.02 18.56 12.69
N GLU A 386 -8.04 19.36 12.37
CA GLU A 386 -8.36 20.60 13.10
C GLU A 386 -9.03 20.32 14.45
N LEU A 387 -10.00 19.40 14.47
CA LEU A 387 -10.84 19.15 15.65
C LEU A 387 -10.23 18.12 16.60
N TYR A 388 -9.60 17.09 16.04
CA TYR A 388 -9.09 15.92 16.78
C TYR A 388 -7.72 15.50 16.23
N PRO A 389 -6.66 16.31 16.41
CA PRO A 389 -5.33 16.00 15.90
C PRO A 389 -4.83 14.64 16.43
N SER A 390 -4.54 13.71 15.51
CA SER A 390 -4.04 12.37 15.83
C SER A 390 -3.13 11.85 14.71
N GLU A 391 -2.34 10.81 15.00
CA GLU A 391 -1.51 10.15 14.00
C GLU A 391 -2.34 9.63 12.83
N LEU A 392 -3.54 9.10 13.10
CA LEU A 392 -4.48 8.63 12.07
C LEU A 392 -4.95 9.78 11.19
N ALA A 393 -5.38 10.90 11.79
CA ALA A 393 -5.91 12.04 11.04
C ALA A 393 -4.85 12.62 10.08
N PHE A 394 -3.64 12.87 10.59
CA PHE A 394 -2.54 13.37 9.78
C PHE A 394 -2.07 12.35 8.74
N ASN A 395 -1.90 11.08 9.11
CA ASN A 395 -1.50 10.05 8.16
C ASN A 395 -2.50 9.97 7.00
N ASN A 396 -3.80 9.90 7.30
CA ASN A 396 -4.81 9.70 6.28
C ASN A 396 -4.96 10.93 5.38
N LEU A 397 -4.86 12.15 5.91
CA LEU A 397 -4.78 13.36 5.09
C LEU A 397 -3.55 13.34 4.17
N GLY A 398 -2.41 12.87 4.67
CA GLY A 398 -1.19 12.67 3.87
C GLY A 398 -1.39 11.69 2.72
N VAL A 399 -2.08 10.57 2.95
CA VAL A 399 -2.40 9.59 1.88
C VAL A 399 -3.31 10.22 0.83
N VAL A 400 -4.26 11.09 1.21
CA VAL A 400 -5.09 11.82 0.26
C VAL A 400 -4.23 12.73 -0.63
N TYR A 401 -3.35 13.55 -0.05
CA TYR A 401 -2.44 14.39 -0.83
C TYR A 401 -1.52 13.59 -1.74
N LEU A 402 -1.03 12.43 -1.27
CA LEU A 402 -0.20 11.54 -2.07
C LEU A 402 -0.97 11.01 -3.31
N ASN A 403 -2.23 10.61 -3.13
CA ASN A 403 -3.08 10.14 -4.22
C ASN A 403 -3.52 11.25 -5.17
N ARG A 404 -3.68 12.48 -4.68
CA ARG A 404 -3.87 13.66 -5.53
C ARG A 404 -2.62 13.95 -6.36
N ALA A 405 -1.44 13.91 -5.73
CA ALA A 405 -0.16 14.11 -6.43
C ALA A 405 0.06 13.09 -7.55
N GLN A 406 -0.34 11.83 -7.34
CA GLN A 406 -0.25 10.80 -8.38
C GLN A 406 -1.13 11.07 -9.60
N ARG A 407 -2.24 11.79 -9.41
CA ARG A 407 -3.20 12.15 -10.46
C ARG A 407 -2.95 13.54 -11.05
N GLU A 408 -1.93 14.25 -10.55
CA GLU A 408 -1.58 15.59 -10.98
C GLU A 408 -0.60 15.55 -12.16
N LEU A 409 -0.94 16.31 -13.21
CA LEU A 409 -0.15 16.39 -14.44
C LEU A 409 0.87 17.53 -14.37
N ASP A 410 0.56 18.61 -13.66
CA ASP A 410 1.51 19.70 -13.47
C ASP A 410 2.61 19.30 -12.47
N VAL A 411 3.86 19.32 -12.93
CA VAL A 411 5.01 18.88 -12.14
C VAL A 411 5.21 19.73 -10.87
N ARG A 412 4.88 21.03 -10.91
CA ARG A 412 5.03 21.91 -9.75
C ARG A 412 3.97 21.60 -8.72
N GLU A 413 2.70 21.54 -9.12
CA GLU A 413 1.59 21.21 -8.23
C GLU A 413 1.72 19.80 -7.65
N LYS A 414 2.16 18.83 -8.47
CA LYS A 414 2.51 17.48 -8.01
C LYS A 414 3.54 17.54 -6.87
N ASN A 415 4.63 18.29 -7.04
CA ASN A 415 5.67 18.41 -6.02
C ASN A 415 5.19 19.13 -4.75
N VAL A 416 4.28 20.10 -4.87
CA VAL A 416 3.62 20.74 -3.72
C VAL A 416 2.78 19.72 -2.96
N LEU A 417 1.95 18.93 -3.65
CA LEU A 417 1.13 17.88 -3.04
C LEU A 417 1.99 16.80 -2.37
N ILE A 418 3.09 16.36 -2.99
CA ILE A 418 4.06 15.44 -2.35
C ILE A 418 4.63 16.05 -1.07
N THR A 419 5.00 17.33 -1.11
CA THR A 419 5.55 18.03 0.07
C THR A 419 4.51 18.12 1.19
N ASN A 420 3.26 18.42 0.85
CA ASN A 420 2.14 18.43 1.80
C ASN A 420 1.92 17.05 2.41
N ALA A 421 1.95 15.98 1.60
CA ALA A 421 1.83 14.60 2.07
C ALA A 421 2.94 14.26 3.09
N ILE A 422 4.21 14.51 2.74
CA ILE A 422 5.37 14.28 3.63
C ILE A 422 5.23 15.07 4.94
N ASN A 423 4.77 16.33 4.88
CA ASN A 423 4.56 17.14 6.06
C ASN A 423 3.46 16.56 6.97
N MET A 424 2.38 16.04 6.40
CA MET A 424 1.33 15.37 7.18
C MET A 424 1.84 14.09 7.83
N PHE A 425 2.55 13.21 7.10
CA PHE A 425 3.14 12.00 7.70
C PHE A 425 4.16 12.33 8.81
N LYS A 426 4.96 13.39 8.65
CA LYS A 426 5.87 13.88 9.70
C LYS A 426 5.12 14.39 10.92
N GLN A 427 3.98 15.07 10.74
CA GLN A 427 3.12 15.48 11.86
C GLN A 427 2.52 14.26 12.58
N ALA A 428 2.06 13.25 11.86
CA ALA A 428 1.62 11.99 12.45
C ALA A 428 2.72 11.36 13.32
N ASN A 429 3.94 11.25 12.77
CA ASN A 429 5.08 10.66 13.49
C ASN A 429 5.57 11.48 14.69
N ARG A 430 5.31 12.80 14.72
CA ARG A 430 5.57 13.66 15.89
C ARG A 430 4.60 13.37 17.04
N ILE A 431 3.36 13.01 16.74
CA ILE A 431 2.37 12.60 17.75
C ILE A 431 2.72 11.20 18.23
N LYS A 432 2.83 10.26 17.28
CA LYS A 432 3.20 8.88 17.54
C LYS A 432 3.86 8.31 16.30
N THR A 433 5.12 7.91 16.43
CA THR A 433 5.83 7.26 15.32
C THR A 433 5.19 5.91 15.00
N THR A 434 4.88 5.69 13.73
CA THR A 434 4.27 4.44 13.25
C THR A 434 4.98 3.95 11.99
N SER A 435 4.98 2.64 11.79
CA SER A 435 5.48 1.99 10.59
C SER A 435 4.71 2.44 9.34
N VAL A 436 3.38 2.56 9.45
CA VAL A 436 2.48 3.06 8.39
C VAL A 436 2.88 4.45 7.89
N SER A 437 3.09 5.41 8.78
CA SER A 437 3.49 6.76 8.37
C SER A 437 4.91 6.81 7.79
N LEU A 438 5.84 5.99 8.28
CA LEU A 438 7.18 5.89 7.68
C LEU A 438 7.13 5.27 6.27
N HIS A 439 6.34 4.22 6.08
CA HIS A 439 6.10 3.64 4.76
C HIS A 439 5.53 4.69 3.80
N ASN A 440 4.54 5.46 4.25
CA ASN A 440 3.92 6.50 3.44
C ASN A 440 4.87 7.64 3.06
N ILE A 441 5.81 8.00 3.95
CA ILE A 441 6.93 8.89 3.61
C ILE A 441 7.77 8.27 2.49
N GLY A 442 8.07 6.98 2.59
CA GLY A 442 8.75 6.23 1.55
C GLY A 442 8.03 6.28 0.20
N ARG A 443 6.71 6.05 0.18
CA ARG A 443 5.89 6.17 -1.04
C ARG A 443 5.91 7.58 -1.64
N ALA A 444 5.91 8.61 -0.79
CA ALA A 444 6.01 9.99 -1.26
C ALA A 444 7.37 10.29 -1.90
N TYR A 445 8.47 9.75 -1.36
CA TYR A 445 9.79 9.85 -1.97
C TYR A 445 9.88 9.06 -3.29
N ILE A 446 9.29 7.87 -3.37
CA ILE A 446 9.17 7.12 -4.64
C ILE A 446 8.47 7.96 -5.70
N LEU A 447 7.34 8.59 -5.35
CA LEU A 447 6.57 9.42 -6.29
C LEU A 447 7.36 10.66 -6.77
N ARG A 448 8.29 11.15 -5.95
CA ARG A 448 9.21 12.26 -6.27
C ARG A 448 10.44 11.81 -7.07
N GLY A 449 10.78 10.53 -7.05
CA GLY A 449 11.98 9.96 -7.66
C GLY A 449 13.19 9.86 -6.70
N ASP A 450 13.01 10.13 -5.42
CA ASP A 450 14.09 10.11 -4.42
C ASP A 450 14.25 8.70 -3.82
N TYR A 451 14.71 7.75 -4.63
CA TYR A 451 14.74 6.33 -4.26
C TYR A 451 15.60 6.00 -3.03
N PHE A 452 16.67 6.77 -2.78
CA PHE A 452 17.51 6.58 -1.59
C PHE A 452 16.79 6.98 -0.30
N ASP A 453 16.14 8.15 -0.28
CA ASP A 453 15.34 8.58 0.87
C ASP A 453 14.13 7.67 1.07
N ALA A 454 13.52 7.20 -0.03
CA ALA A 454 12.47 6.19 0.02
C ALA A 454 12.95 4.92 0.74
N TYR A 455 14.11 4.39 0.33
CA TYR A 455 14.72 3.19 0.89
C TYR A 455 14.95 3.28 2.40
N ILE A 456 15.44 4.43 2.86
CA ILE A 456 15.64 4.69 4.30
C ILE A 456 14.28 4.63 5.01
N ALA A 457 13.31 5.41 4.56
CA ALA A 457 12.01 5.52 5.22
C ALA A 457 11.25 4.17 5.29
N VAL A 458 11.24 3.39 4.19
CA VAL A 458 10.60 2.06 4.21
C VAL A 458 11.38 1.05 5.04
N SER A 459 12.71 1.17 5.16
CA SER A 459 13.50 0.29 6.02
C SER A 459 13.29 0.60 7.50
N GLU A 460 13.16 1.88 7.85
CA GLU A 460 12.76 2.29 9.20
C GLU A 460 11.35 1.81 9.54
N ALA A 461 10.42 1.81 8.57
CA ALA A 461 9.08 1.23 8.75
C ALA A 461 9.13 -0.25 9.13
N SER A 462 9.90 -1.08 8.40
CA SER A 462 10.08 -2.50 8.75
C SER A 462 10.72 -2.68 10.12
N ALA A 463 11.66 -1.81 10.53
CA ALA A 463 12.36 -1.93 11.80
C ALA A 463 11.46 -1.69 13.03
N LEU A 464 10.30 -1.05 12.85
CA LEU A 464 9.31 -0.87 13.92
C LEU A 464 8.45 -2.11 14.14
N GLU A 465 8.29 -2.97 13.14
CA GLU A 465 7.53 -4.21 13.26
C GLU A 465 8.43 -5.35 13.70
N ARG A 466 8.11 -5.94 14.86
CA ARG A 466 8.91 -7.01 15.47
C ARG A 466 8.39 -8.41 15.17
N ASP A 467 7.12 -8.50 14.79
CA ASP A 467 6.47 -9.76 14.45
C ASP A 467 6.62 -10.00 12.94
N GLU A 468 7.33 -11.08 12.58
CA GLU A 468 7.52 -11.45 11.18
C GLU A 468 6.21 -11.89 10.48
N SER A 469 5.16 -12.20 11.25
CA SER A 469 3.84 -12.52 10.74
C SER A 469 2.92 -11.31 10.55
N ASP A 470 3.41 -10.10 10.87
CA ASP A 470 2.65 -8.88 10.70
C ASP A 470 2.30 -8.63 9.22
N SER A 471 1.01 -8.41 8.95
CA SER A 471 0.51 -8.25 7.58
C SER A 471 0.99 -6.95 6.92
N PHE A 472 1.23 -5.91 7.70
CA PHE A 472 1.80 -4.66 7.22
C PHE A 472 3.28 -4.82 6.88
N LEU A 473 4.04 -5.59 7.66
CA LEU A 473 5.43 -5.91 7.33
C LEU A 473 5.55 -6.56 5.95
N SER A 474 4.73 -7.59 5.68
CA SER A 474 4.70 -8.25 4.36
C SER A 474 4.32 -7.28 3.22
N TYR A 475 3.39 -6.36 3.47
CA TYR A 475 3.06 -5.30 2.51
C TYR A 475 4.26 -4.36 2.26
N ASN A 476 4.98 -3.94 3.31
CA ASN A 476 6.12 -3.06 3.22
C ASN A 476 7.32 -3.71 2.52
N GLU A 477 7.56 -5.00 2.73
CA GLU A 477 8.65 -5.75 2.07
C GLU A 477 8.50 -5.78 0.53
N GLY A 478 7.27 -5.73 -0.01
CA GLY A 478 7.05 -5.60 -1.44
C GLY A 478 7.68 -4.33 -2.03
N VAL A 479 7.46 -3.19 -1.36
CA VAL A 479 8.04 -1.89 -1.77
C VAL A 479 9.56 -1.88 -1.57
N ARG A 480 10.06 -2.48 -0.48
CA ARG A 480 11.50 -2.58 -0.24
C ARG A 480 12.20 -3.45 -1.29
N GLY A 481 11.59 -4.57 -1.68
CA GLY A 481 12.11 -5.44 -2.72
C GLY A 481 12.13 -4.77 -4.10
N ALA A 482 11.09 -4.01 -4.43
CA ALA A 482 11.08 -3.19 -5.64
C ALA A 482 12.22 -2.15 -5.65
N LEU A 483 12.46 -1.47 -4.51
CA LEU A 483 13.57 -0.53 -4.36
C LEU A 483 14.94 -1.22 -4.45
N ASP A 484 15.08 -2.47 -4.00
CA ASP A 484 16.31 -3.24 -4.19
C ASP A 484 16.60 -3.51 -5.68
N ILE A 485 15.58 -3.82 -6.48
CA ILE A 485 15.75 -3.97 -7.94
C ILE A 485 16.23 -2.65 -8.55
N ILE A 486 15.58 -1.54 -8.19
CA ILE A 486 15.99 -0.20 -8.64
C ILE A 486 17.44 0.10 -8.20
N ASN A 487 17.84 -0.34 -7.01
CA ASN A 487 19.19 -0.16 -6.51
C ASN A 487 20.23 -1.12 -7.11
N GLY A 488 19.83 -2.07 -7.97
CA GLY A 488 20.71 -3.09 -8.55
C GLY A 488 21.06 -4.23 -7.60
N ASP A 489 20.42 -4.30 -6.43
CA ASP A 489 20.68 -5.30 -5.38
C ASP A 489 19.73 -6.51 -5.55
N TYR A 490 19.75 -7.14 -6.72
CA TYR A 490 18.76 -8.16 -7.13
C TYR A 490 18.68 -9.37 -6.17
N LYS A 491 19.80 -9.80 -5.59
CA LYS A 491 19.82 -10.87 -4.58
C LYS A 491 19.12 -10.49 -3.28
N LEU A 492 19.17 -9.21 -2.90
CA LEU A 492 18.44 -8.72 -1.73
C LEU A 492 16.95 -8.60 -2.05
N ALA A 493 16.64 -8.17 -3.28
CA ALA A 493 15.26 -8.12 -3.78
C ALA A 493 14.57 -9.48 -3.69
N THR A 494 15.21 -10.58 -4.11
CA THR A 494 14.60 -11.93 -4.01
C THR A 494 14.28 -12.30 -2.56
N ILE A 495 15.17 -12.00 -1.61
CA ILE A 495 14.95 -12.27 -0.18
C ILE A 495 13.74 -11.51 0.35
N ARG A 496 13.58 -10.23 0.00
CA ARG A 496 12.46 -9.39 0.46
C ARG A 496 11.14 -9.77 -0.21
N LEU A 497 11.16 -9.97 -1.52
CA LEU A 497 9.97 -10.30 -2.30
C LEU A 497 9.41 -11.68 -1.97
N ASN A 498 10.23 -12.62 -1.52
CA ASN A 498 9.76 -13.90 -0.96
C ASN A 498 8.94 -13.75 0.34
N ARG A 499 9.03 -12.60 1.02
CA ARG A 499 8.26 -12.27 2.23
C ARG A 499 7.12 -11.28 1.95
N ALA A 500 7.04 -10.80 0.71
CA ALA A 500 6.05 -9.82 0.31
C ALA A 500 4.69 -10.47 0.08
N LYS A 501 3.63 -9.67 0.19
CA LYS A 501 2.28 -10.11 -0.14
C LYS A 501 2.21 -10.56 -1.61
N GLU A 502 1.66 -11.74 -1.87
CA GLU A 502 1.51 -12.31 -3.22
C GLU A 502 0.39 -11.65 -4.02
N ASN A 503 0.63 -10.41 -4.45
CA ASN A 503 -0.18 -9.71 -5.45
C ASN A 503 0.58 -9.65 -6.80
N GLU A 504 -0.11 -9.24 -7.86
CA GLU A 504 0.46 -9.14 -9.21
C GLU A 504 1.80 -8.37 -9.24
N GLU A 505 1.84 -7.19 -8.63
CA GLU A 505 3.03 -6.31 -8.66
C GLU A 505 4.24 -6.98 -8.01
N ASN A 506 4.05 -7.57 -6.83
CA ASN A 506 5.13 -8.21 -6.08
C ASN A 506 5.56 -9.52 -6.73
N LEU A 507 4.65 -10.31 -7.30
CA LEU A 507 4.97 -11.56 -8.02
C LEU A 507 5.74 -11.27 -9.30
N PHE A 508 5.34 -10.24 -10.05
CA PHE A 508 6.11 -9.78 -11.20
C PHE A 508 7.51 -9.31 -10.79
N ASN A 509 7.62 -8.46 -9.76
CA ASN A 509 8.91 -8.00 -9.26
C ASN A 509 9.78 -9.17 -8.75
N LYS A 510 9.17 -10.17 -8.10
CA LYS A 510 9.85 -11.38 -7.62
C LYS A 510 10.44 -12.15 -8.79
N GLY A 511 9.66 -12.38 -9.85
CA GLY A 511 10.13 -13.01 -11.09
C GLY A 511 11.23 -12.20 -11.77
N LEU A 512 11.09 -10.87 -11.81
CA LEU A 512 12.10 -9.96 -12.37
C LEU A 512 13.41 -10.00 -11.59
N ALA A 513 13.35 -10.03 -10.25
CA ALA A 513 14.53 -10.18 -9.41
C ALA A 513 15.25 -11.51 -9.66
N TYR A 514 14.51 -12.62 -9.76
CA TYR A 514 15.10 -13.91 -10.11
C TYR A 514 15.71 -13.93 -11.52
N PHE A 515 15.01 -13.35 -12.51
CA PHE A 515 15.50 -13.19 -13.87
C PHE A 515 16.84 -12.44 -13.92
N LEU A 516 16.93 -11.31 -13.22
CA LEU A 516 18.14 -10.49 -13.13
C LEU A 516 19.28 -11.14 -12.31
N THR A 517 18.97 -12.16 -11.51
CA THR A 517 19.97 -13.04 -10.88
C THR A 517 20.26 -14.32 -11.66
N GLU A 518 19.70 -14.45 -12.87
CA GLU A 518 19.80 -15.61 -13.75
C GLU A 518 19.22 -16.92 -13.18
N ASP A 519 18.37 -16.85 -12.15
CA ASP A 519 17.59 -17.99 -11.65
C ASP A 519 16.29 -18.14 -12.45
N TYR A 520 16.44 -18.55 -13.71
CA TYR A 520 15.33 -18.60 -14.67
C TYR A 520 14.21 -19.57 -14.27
N ARG A 521 14.53 -20.60 -13.47
CA ARG A 521 13.51 -21.53 -12.96
C ARG A 521 12.60 -20.82 -11.96
N MET A 522 13.16 -20.14 -10.97
CA MET A 522 12.38 -19.37 -10.00
C MET A 522 11.68 -18.17 -10.65
N ALA A 523 12.30 -17.57 -11.68
CA ALA A 523 11.67 -16.50 -12.47
C ALA A 523 10.42 -17.00 -13.19
N LEU A 524 10.51 -18.15 -13.88
CA LEU A 524 9.40 -18.79 -14.56
C LEU A 524 8.23 -19.05 -13.59
N GLU A 525 8.50 -19.71 -12.46
CA GLU A 525 7.50 -20.02 -11.43
C GLU A 525 6.80 -18.74 -10.93
N SER A 526 7.56 -17.68 -10.64
CA SER A 526 7.00 -16.41 -10.15
C SER A 526 6.17 -15.68 -11.20
N PHE A 527 6.56 -15.74 -12.49
CA PHE A 527 5.78 -15.15 -13.58
C PHE A 527 4.51 -15.96 -13.88
N GLU A 528 4.53 -17.29 -13.74
CA GLU A 528 3.32 -18.12 -13.82
C GLU A 528 2.33 -17.78 -12.68
N GLU A 529 2.83 -17.65 -11.45
CA GLU A 529 2.04 -17.18 -10.29
C GLU A 529 1.44 -15.79 -10.55
N CYS A 530 2.23 -14.87 -11.11
CA CYS A 530 1.76 -13.54 -11.50
C CYS A 530 0.58 -13.61 -12.48
N VAL A 531 0.67 -14.47 -13.51
CA VAL A 531 -0.42 -14.71 -14.47
C VAL A 531 -1.64 -15.34 -13.77
N GLN A 532 -1.45 -16.20 -12.78
CA GLN A 532 -2.57 -16.81 -12.05
C GLN A 532 -3.33 -15.77 -11.22
N VAL A 533 -2.62 -14.84 -10.57
CA VAL A 533 -3.21 -13.77 -9.75
C VAL A 533 -3.90 -12.72 -10.61
N ASP A 534 -3.28 -12.27 -11.69
CA ASP A 534 -3.88 -11.31 -12.62
C ASP A 534 -3.37 -11.49 -14.05
N ARG A 535 -4.29 -11.86 -14.93
CA ARG A 535 -4.04 -12.02 -16.37
C ARG A 535 -4.24 -10.74 -17.15
N SER A 536 -4.87 -9.72 -16.56
CA SER A 536 -5.30 -8.51 -17.27
C SER A 536 -4.18 -7.48 -17.42
N SER A 537 -3.20 -7.47 -16.52
CA SER A 537 -2.08 -6.51 -16.57
C SER A 537 -1.09 -6.77 -17.71
N GLY A 538 -0.97 -8.03 -18.17
CA GLY A 538 -0.02 -8.46 -19.19
C GLY A 538 1.44 -8.64 -18.72
N TYR A 539 1.76 -8.25 -17.50
CA TYR A 539 3.13 -8.29 -16.96
C TYR A 539 3.66 -9.72 -16.76
N GLY A 540 2.86 -10.61 -16.17
CA GLY A 540 3.24 -12.01 -16.02
C GLY A 540 3.59 -12.67 -17.36
N PHE A 541 2.77 -12.44 -18.39
CA PHE A 541 3.05 -12.92 -19.75
C PHE A 541 4.33 -12.31 -20.34
N TYR A 542 4.62 -11.04 -20.06
CA TYR A 542 5.88 -10.41 -20.48
C TYR A 542 7.09 -11.14 -19.88
N GLY A 543 7.04 -11.41 -18.57
CA GLY A 543 8.09 -12.15 -17.87
C GLY A 543 8.31 -13.56 -18.42
N LEU A 544 7.22 -14.29 -18.73
CA LEU A 544 7.31 -15.59 -19.40
C LEU A 544 7.97 -15.49 -20.78
N ALA A 545 7.66 -14.44 -21.55
CA ALA A 545 8.31 -14.20 -22.84
C ALA A 545 9.81 -13.93 -22.70
N LEU A 546 10.23 -13.18 -21.67
CA LEU A 546 11.66 -12.95 -21.38
C LEU A 546 12.40 -14.28 -21.12
N VAL A 547 11.85 -15.14 -20.27
CA VAL A 547 12.46 -16.46 -19.96
C VAL A 547 12.49 -17.38 -21.19
N ALA A 548 11.41 -17.41 -21.97
CA ALA A 548 11.33 -18.20 -23.19
C ALA A 548 12.33 -17.74 -24.26
N SER A 549 12.54 -16.42 -24.38
CA SER A 549 13.53 -15.82 -25.28
C SER A 549 14.95 -16.30 -24.96
N LEU A 550 15.35 -16.25 -23.68
CA LEU A 550 16.68 -16.69 -23.24
C LEU A 550 16.88 -18.21 -23.40
N SER A 551 15.80 -18.98 -23.27
CA SER A 551 15.83 -20.44 -23.43
C SER A 551 15.80 -20.88 -24.91
N GLY A 552 15.67 -19.93 -25.85
CA GLY A 552 15.52 -20.22 -27.28
C GLY A 552 14.15 -20.79 -27.68
N ASP A 553 13.17 -20.79 -26.76
CA ASP A 553 11.80 -21.20 -27.04
C ASP A 553 11.05 -20.09 -27.78
N LYS A 554 11.28 -20.01 -29.09
CA LYS A 554 10.64 -19.02 -29.97
C LYS A 554 9.10 -19.11 -29.90
N ILE A 555 8.53 -20.31 -29.81
CA ILE A 555 7.08 -20.51 -29.83
C ILE A 555 6.47 -19.94 -28.55
N GLY A 556 7.00 -20.36 -27.40
CA GLY A 556 6.57 -19.86 -26.09
C GLY A 556 6.79 -18.35 -25.94
N MET A 557 7.89 -17.82 -26.48
CA MET A 557 8.15 -16.38 -26.50
C MET A 557 7.09 -15.61 -27.29
N ILE A 558 6.82 -16.01 -28.54
CA ILE A 558 5.82 -15.33 -29.39
C ILE A 558 4.41 -15.41 -28.78
N GLU A 559 4.02 -16.57 -28.25
CA GLU A 559 2.70 -16.76 -27.65
C GLU A 559 2.50 -15.85 -26.41
N ASN A 560 3.46 -15.85 -25.50
CA ASN A 560 3.39 -15.05 -24.29
C ASN A 560 3.53 -13.56 -24.58
N LEU A 561 4.40 -13.18 -25.52
CA LEU A 561 4.57 -11.78 -25.91
C LEU A 561 3.29 -11.24 -26.58
N SER A 562 2.63 -12.01 -27.45
CA SER A 562 1.32 -11.65 -28.03
C SER A 562 0.30 -11.33 -26.93
N LYS A 563 0.15 -12.25 -25.96
CA LYS A 563 -0.76 -12.06 -24.83
C LYS A 563 -0.43 -10.81 -24.03
N SER A 564 0.86 -10.55 -23.78
CA SER A 564 1.30 -9.38 -23.02
C SER A 564 0.96 -8.06 -23.72
N ILE A 565 1.33 -7.92 -25.00
CA ILE A 565 1.18 -6.66 -25.74
C ILE A 565 -0.27 -6.37 -26.16
N GLU A 566 -1.13 -7.38 -26.20
CA GLU A 566 -2.59 -7.21 -26.37
C GLU A 566 -3.24 -6.54 -25.15
N ARG A 567 -2.63 -6.69 -23.97
CA ARG A 567 -3.15 -6.22 -22.69
C ARG A 567 -2.55 -4.90 -22.25
N SER A 568 -1.34 -4.59 -22.70
CA SER A 568 -0.70 -3.33 -22.40
C SER A 568 0.04 -2.73 -23.59
N GLU A 569 -0.36 -1.52 -23.96
CA GLU A 569 0.34 -0.66 -24.91
C GLU A 569 1.72 -0.28 -24.39
N TYR A 570 1.87 -0.06 -23.07
CA TYR A 570 3.19 0.16 -22.46
C TYR A 570 4.12 -1.03 -22.71
N LEU A 571 3.65 -2.25 -22.47
CA LEU A 571 4.45 -3.47 -22.72
C LEU A 571 4.68 -3.70 -24.22
N ARG A 572 3.74 -3.29 -25.08
CA ARG A 572 3.89 -3.29 -26.54
C ARG A 572 5.03 -2.39 -27.00
N GLU A 573 5.08 -1.15 -26.54
CA GLU A 573 6.17 -0.22 -26.86
C GLU A 573 7.51 -0.70 -26.31
N ARG A 574 7.48 -1.25 -25.10
CA ARG A 574 8.64 -1.81 -24.41
C ARG A 574 9.23 -3.00 -25.17
N ALA A 575 8.40 -3.96 -25.60
CA ALA A 575 8.82 -5.16 -26.33
C ALA A 575 9.63 -4.85 -27.60
N LEU A 576 9.27 -3.77 -28.30
CA LEU A 576 9.99 -3.32 -29.49
C LEU A 576 11.43 -2.89 -29.19
N ARG A 577 11.74 -2.48 -27.96
CA ARG A 577 13.04 -1.90 -27.58
C ARG A 577 13.83 -2.79 -26.62
N ASP A 578 13.25 -3.91 -26.19
CA ASP A 578 13.87 -4.79 -25.21
C ASP A 578 14.98 -5.63 -25.86
N ILE A 579 16.19 -5.54 -25.29
CA ILE A 579 17.35 -6.26 -25.79
C ILE A 579 17.15 -7.78 -25.75
N ASN A 580 16.31 -8.25 -24.83
CA ASN A 580 15.99 -9.67 -24.68
C ASN A 580 15.25 -10.24 -25.90
N PHE A 581 14.64 -9.41 -26.74
CA PHE A 581 13.97 -9.84 -27.96
C PHE A 581 14.74 -9.49 -29.25
N LYS A 582 15.94 -8.89 -29.14
CA LYS A 582 16.69 -8.38 -30.30
C LYS A 582 16.93 -9.43 -31.38
N ALA A 583 17.21 -10.68 -30.98
CA ALA A 583 17.43 -11.80 -31.90
C ALA A 583 16.23 -12.09 -32.82
N TYR A 584 15.04 -11.61 -32.46
CA TYR A 584 13.79 -11.86 -33.18
C TYR A 584 13.26 -10.64 -33.93
N PHE A 585 13.88 -9.46 -33.82
CA PHE A 585 13.35 -8.23 -34.41
C PHE A 585 13.15 -8.26 -35.93
N GLU A 586 13.95 -9.06 -36.65
CA GLU A 586 13.87 -9.22 -38.11
C GLU A 586 12.99 -10.41 -38.54
N GLU A 587 12.53 -11.23 -37.58
CA GLU A 587 11.71 -12.41 -37.84
C GLU A 587 10.26 -12.03 -38.17
N GLN A 588 9.69 -12.67 -39.20
CA GLN A 588 8.32 -12.34 -39.63
C GLN A 588 7.27 -12.58 -38.54
N ASP A 589 7.44 -13.61 -37.71
CA ASP A 589 6.50 -13.93 -36.63
C ASP A 589 6.48 -12.81 -35.57
N PHE A 590 7.67 -12.31 -35.18
CA PHE A 590 7.79 -11.21 -34.23
C PHE A 590 7.26 -9.91 -34.82
N ILE A 591 7.63 -9.57 -36.06
CA ILE A 591 7.10 -8.40 -36.76
C ILE A 591 5.57 -8.48 -36.87
N GLY A 592 5.04 -9.70 -37.08
CA GLY A 592 3.61 -10.01 -37.15
C GLY A 592 2.84 -9.58 -35.92
N LEU A 593 3.41 -9.73 -34.71
CA LEU A 593 2.80 -9.29 -33.44
C LEU A 593 2.44 -7.79 -33.44
N PHE A 594 3.17 -6.99 -34.21
CA PHE A 594 3.02 -5.54 -34.24
C PHE A 594 2.21 -5.01 -35.43
N ARG A 595 1.86 -5.86 -36.41
CA ARG A 595 1.17 -5.47 -37.67
C ARG A 595 -0.36 -5.26 -37.57
N SER A 596 -0.93 -5.27 -36.36
CA SER A 596 -2.29 -4.89 -35.96
C SER A 596 -3.44 -5.90 -36.20
N GLU A 597 -4.25 -6.10 -35.16
CA GLU A 597 -5.71 -5.96 -35.19
C GLU A 597 -6.17 -5.35 -33.86
N LYS A 598 -6.46 -4.03 -33.86
CA LYS A 598 -7.47 -3.47 -32.94
C LYS A 598 -8.81 -4.04 -33.41
N LYS A 599 -9.18 -5.23 -32.96
CA LYS A 599 -10.59 -5.63 -32.94
C LYS A 599 -11.26 -4.86 -31.80
N LEU A 600 -11.76 -3.68 -32.16
CA LEU A 600 -12.83 -3.03 -31.41
C LEU A 600 -14.05 -3.95 -31.51
N GLU A 601 -14.27 -4.78 -30.49
CA GLU A 601 -15.58 -5.36 -30.18
C GLU A 601 -16.34 -4.45 -29.22
#